data_AF-A0A539DQU0-F1
#
_entry.id   AF-A0A539DQU0-F1
#
_cell.length_a   1.000
_cell.length_b   1.000
_cell.length_c   1.000
_cell.angle_alpha   90.00
_cell.angle_beta   90.00
_cell.angle_gamma   90.00
#
_symmetry.space_group_name_H-M   'P 1'
#
loop_
_entity.id
_entity.type
_entity.pdbx_description
1 polymer ?
#
loop_
_entity_poly.entity_id
_entity_poly.type
_entity_poly.pdbx_seq_one_letter_code
_entity_poly.pdbx_strand_id
1 'polypeptide(L)' 'MCGGQRIAAHGAEAWNPVFDVTPAELIDAIVTEKGVVLAPTAEKMAALMRE' A
#
# COMPACT_ATOMS: atom_id res chain seq x y z
N MET A 1 11.73 14.43 14.24
CA MET A 1 11.93 14.90 15.63
C MET A 1 10.75 14.41 16.45
N CYS A 2 10.98 13.93 17.67
CA CYS A 2 9.90 13.56 18.58
C CYS A 2 9.81 14.63 19.66
N GLY A 3 8.65 15.27 19.82
CA GLY A 3 8.47 16.35 20.81
C GLY A 3 9.45 17.52 20.65
N GLY A 4 9.83 17.87 19.42
CA GLY A 4 10.81 18.95 19.17
C GLY A 4 12.28 18.54 19.27
N GLN A 5 12.60 17.30 19.65
CA GLN A 5 13.99 16.83 19.78
C GLN A 5 14.43 15.94 18.61
N ARG A 6 15.69 16.09 18.17
CA ARG A 6 16.32 15.19 17.20
C ARG A 6 16.42 13.78 17.79
N ILE A 7 15.98 12.78 17.02
CA ILE A 7 16.06 11.36 17.40
C ILE A 7 17.14 10.59 16.63
N ALA A 8 17.52 11.06 15.44
CA ALA A 8 18.59 10.48 14.65
C ALA A 8 19.96 11.00 15.13
N ALA A 9 21.00 10.16 15.04
CA ALA A 9 22.37 10.58 15.34
C ALA A 9 22.82 11.72 14.41
N HIS A 10 23.76 12.54 14.87
CA HIS A 10 24.33 13.58 14.03
C HIS A 10 25.07 12.97 12.84
N GLY A 11 24.77 13.45 11.63
CA GLY A 11 25.37 12.93 10.39
C GLY A 11 24.77 11.61 9.89
N ALA A 12 23.71 11.09 10.51
CA ALA A 12 23.01 9.92 10.00
C ALA A 12 22.29 10.25 8.68
N GLU A 13 22.52 9.43 7.66
CA GLU A 13 21.77 9.45 6.41
C GLU A 13 20.54 8.53 6.51
N ALA A 14 19.50 8.84 5.74
CA ALA A 14 18.29 8.04 5.69
C ALA A 14 17.75 7.96 4.26
N TRP A 15 17.23 6.78 3.92
CA TRP A 15 16.35 6.61 2.77
C TRP A 15 14.92 6.47 3.28
N ASN A 16 14.05 7.40 2.90
CA ASN A 16 12.67 7.48 3.39
C ASN A 16 11.67 7.44 2.22
N PRO A 17 11.58 6.31 1.49
CA PRO A 17 10.50 6.12 0.52
C PRO A 17 9.18 6.04 1.29
N VAL A 18 8.17 6.76 0.80
CA VAL A 18 6.88 6.87 1.50
C VAL A 18 5.98 5.67 1.20
N PHE A 19 6.22 4.97 0.10
CA PHE A 19 5.41 3.84 -0.36
C PHE A 19 6.26 2.74 -0.98
N ASP A 20 5.69 1.53 -1.00
CA ASP A 20 6.11 0.39 -1.79
C ASP A 20 4.91 -0.20 -2.55
N VAL A 21 5.15 -1.27 -3.31
CA VAL A 21 4.11 -1.99 -4.06
C VAL A 21 4.01 -3.40 -3.53
N THR A 22 2.82 -3.79 -3.08
CA THR A 22 2.49 -5.18 -2.73
C THR A 22 1.97 -5.92 -3.98
N PRO A 23 2.62 -7.00 -4.43
CA PRO A 23 2.10 -7.85 -5.51
C PRO A 23 0.72 -8.42 -5.20
N ALA A 24 -0.14 -8.50 -6.22
CA ALA A 24 -1.53 -8.95 -6.07
C ALA A 24 -1.66 -10.38 -5.53
N GLU A 25 -0.68 -11.25 -5.81
CA GLU A 25 -0.64 -12.63 -5.31
C GLU A 25 -0.47 -12.74 -3.78
N LEU A 26 -0.07 -11.66 -3.12
CA LEU A 26 0.05 -11.58 -1.65
C LEU A 26 -1.22 -11.00 -1.00
N ILE A 27 -2.26 -10.71 -1.76
CA ILE A 27 -3.49 -10.06 -1.28
C ILE A 27 -4.65 -11.07 -1.34
N ASP A 28 -5.27 -11.35 -0.19
CA ASP A 28 -6.45 -12.24 -0.13
C ASP A 28 -7.71 -11.57 -0.71
N ALA A 29 -7.90 -10.28 -0.45
CA ALA A 29 -9.08 -9.54 -0.88
C ALA A 29 -8.84 -8.03 -1.05
N ILE A 30 -9.54 -7.42 -2.00
CA ILE A 30 -9.71 -5.95 -2.10
C ILE A 30 -11.18 -5.63 -1.85
N VAL A 31 -11.45 -4.77 -0.86
CA VAL A 31 -12.80 -4.32 -0.51
C VAL A 31 -13.02 -2.92 -1.08
N THR A 32 -14.11 -2.74 -1.82
CA THR A 32 -14.52 -1.46 -2.41
C THR A 32 -16.00 -1.19 -2.12
N GLU A 33 -16.47 0.00 -2.44
CA GLU A 33 -17.88 0.37 -2.40
C GLU A 33 -18.77 -0.42 -3.37
N LYS A 34 -18.16 -1.06 -4.37
CA LYS A 34 -18.85 -1.93 -5.35
C LYS A 34 -18.88 -3.40 -4.94
N GLY A 35 -18.19 -3.79 -3.87
CA GLY A 35 -18.14 -5.17 -3.37
C GLY A 35 -16.73 -5.63 -3.01
N VAL A 36 -16.54 -6.95 -2.95
CA VAL A 36 -15.28 -7.58 -2.53
C VAL A 36 -14.70 -8.42 -3.67
N VAL A 37 -13.42 -8.21 -4.00
CA VAL A 37 -12.67 -9.02 -4.97
C VAL A 37 -11.69 -9.92 -4.23
N LEU A 38 -11.99 -11.22 -4.17
CA LEU A 38 -11.09 -12.23 -3.61
C LEU A 38 -10.03 -12.66 -4.62
N ALA A 39 -8.79 -12.86 -4.16
CA ALA A 39 -7.60 -13.17 -4.95
C ALA A 39 -7.53 -12.27 -6.21
N PRO A 40 -7.23 -10.98 -6.03
CA PRO A 40 -7.44 -9.96 -7.05
C PRO A 40 -6.55 -10.19 -8.26
N THR A 41 -7.15 -10.07 -9.45
CA THR A 41 -6.44 -10.01 -10.73
C THR A 41 -6.88 -8.77 -11.50
N ALA A 42 -6.09 -8.35 -12.49
CA ALA A 42 -6.44 -7.21 -13.33
C ALA A 42 -7.81 -7.40 -14.01
N GLU A 43 -8.13 -8.62 -14.45
CA GLU A 43 -9.40 -8.96 -15.10
C GLU A 43 -10.58 -8.84 -14.15
N LYS A 44 -10.44 -9.35 -12.91
CA LYS A 44 -11.49 -9.25 -11.88
C LYS A 44 -11.76 -7.80 -11.49
N MET A 45 -10.69 -7.02 -11.31
CA MET A 45 -10.82 -5.59 -11.01
C MET A 45 -11.47 -4.84 -12.17
N ALA A 46 -11.07 -5.13 -13.41
CA ALA A 46 -11.68 -4.51 -14.60
C ALA A 46 -13.15 -4.91 -14.77
N ALA A 47 -13.54 -6.14 -14.42
CA ALA A 47 -14.94 -6.58 -14.43
C ALA A 47 -15.79 -5.77 -13.44
N LEU A 48 -15.35 -5.65 -12.17
CA LEU A 48 -16.02 -4.86 -11.14
C LEU A 48 -16.23 -3.39 -11.56
N MET A 49 -15.27 -2.82 -12.28
CA MET A 49 -15.32 -1.40 -12.67
C MET A 49 -16.25 -1.12 -13.86
N ARG A 50 -16.61 -2.14 -14.65
CA ARG A 50 -17.55 -2.01 -15.78
C ARG A 50 -19.02 -2.10 -15.38
N GLU A 51 -19.29 -2.60 -14.19
CA GLU A 51 -20.63 -2.59 -13.54
C GLU A 51 -20.97 -1.20 -13.02
#